data_AF-K9QYR7-F1
#
_entry.id   AF-K9QYR7-F1
#
_cell.length_a   1.000
_cell.length_b   1.000
_cell.length_c   1.000
_cell.angle_alpha   90.00
_cell.angle_beta   90.00
_cell.angle_gamma   90.00
#
_symmetry.space_group_name_H-M   'P 1'
#
loop_
_entity.id
_entity.type
_entity.pdbx_description
1 polymer ?
#
loop_
_entity_poly.entity_id
_entity_poly.type
_entity_poly.pdbx_seq_one_letter_code
_entity_poly.pdbx_strand_id
1 'polypeptide(L)' 'MQAKLQEQLSAVDAEVILERLPERIRDALVARAAEIEYPIEAVIEMAFT' A
#
# COMPACT_ATOMS: atom_id res chain seq x y z
N MET A 1 18.55 10.70 -13.53
CA MET A 1 17.11 10.67 -13.83
C MET A 1 16.41 10.15 -12.58
N GLN A 2 16.01 11.06 -11.70
CA GLN A 2 15.26 10.75 -10.48
C GLN A 2 13.85 10.37 -10.95
N ALA A 3 13.59 9.07 -11.11
CA ALA A 3 12.27 8.57 -11.48
C ALA A 3 11.33 8.85 -10.29
N LYS A 4 10.75 10.05 -10.35
CA LYS A 4 9.51 10.51 -9.75
C LYS A 4 8.79 9.49 -8.87
N LEU A 5 8.80 9.77 -7.56
CA LEU A 5 7.70 9.55 -6.61
C LEU A 5 6.36 10.20 -7.07
N GLN A 6 6.02 10.18 -8.35
CA GLN A 6 4.72 10.69 -8.86
C GLN A 6 3.68 9.60 -9.07
N GLU A 7 4.09 8.32 -9.11
CA GLU A 7 3.15 7.20 -9.31
C GLU A 7 2.79 6.49 -8.01
N GLN A 8 3.31 6.93 -6.85
CA GLN A 8 2.92 6.34 -5.58
C GLN A 8 1.48 6.70 -5.22
N LEU A 9 0.69 5.68 -4.88
CA LEU A 9 -0.64 5.84 -4.32
C LEU A 9 -0.62 6.85 -3.14
N SER A 10 -1.56 7.79 -3.12
CA SER A 10 -1.65 8.73 -2.00
C SER A 10 -2.09 8.00 -0.72
N ALA A 11 -1.68 8.47 0.45
CA ALA A 11 -2.10 7.89 1.73
C ALA A 11 -3.64 7.87 1.88
N VAL A 12 -4.32 8.90 1.37
CA VAL A 12 -5.80 8.98 1.37
C VAL A 12 -6.41 7.90 0.50
N ASP A 13 -5.88 7.70 -0.72
CA ASP A 13 -6.40 6.67 -1.62
C ASP A 13 -6.08 5.26 -1.11
N ALA A 14 -4.91 5.06 -0.50
CA ALA A 14 -4.53 3.82 0.15
C ALA A 14 -5.47 3.45 1.30
N GLU A 15 -5.83 4.42 2.14
CA GLU A 15 -6.80 4.23 3.22
C GLU A 15 -8.18 3.83 2.67
N VAL A 16 -8.67 4.52 1.63
CA VAL A 16 -9.93 4.17 0.96
C VAL A 16 -9.88 2.75 0.40
N ILE A 17 -8.77 2.33 -0.22
CA ILE A 17 -8.63 0.96 -0.73
C ILE A 17 -8.64 -0.04 0.43
N LEU A 18 -7.86 0.20 1.49
CA LEU A 18 -7.81 -0.68 2.66
C LEU A 18 -9.21 -0.86 3.28
N GLU A 19 -9.98 0.21 3.45
CA GLU A 19 -11.37 0.17 3.95
C GLU A 19 -12.28 -0.77 3.17
N ARG A 20 -12.08 -0.90 1.85
CA ARG A 20 -12.88 -1.78 0.99
C ARG A 20 -12.46 -3.25 1.03
N LEU A 21 -11.28 -3.55 1.58
CA LEU A 21 -10.77 -4.91 1.65
C LEU A 21 -11.29 -5.65 2.89
N PRO A 22 -11.51 -6.98 2.78
CA PRO A 22 -11.76 -7.81 3.95
C PRO A 22 -10.63 -7.65 4.98
N GLU A 23 -10.98 -7.71 6.26
CA GLU A 23 -10.05 -7.54 7.40
C GLU A 23 -8.78 -8.41 7.25
N ARG A 24 -8.96 -9.69 6.91
CA ARG A 24 -7.85 -10.62 6.63
C ARG A 24 -6.82 -10.09 5.62
N ILE A 25 -7.27 -9.38 4.57
CA ILE A 25 -6.40 -8.89 3.50
C ILE A 25 -5.69 -7.62 3.96
N ARG A 26 -6.40 -6.74 4.67
CA ARG A 26 -5.85 -5.54 5.29
C ARG A 26 -4.69 -5.90 6.23
N ASP A 27 -4.91 -6.87 7.12
CA ASP A 27 -3.91 -7.31 8.08
C ASP A 27 -2.69 -7.91 7.39
N ALA A 28 -2.89 -8.69 6.33
CA ALA A 28 -1.80 -9.25 5.54
C ALA A 28 -0.94 -8.16 4.87
N LEU A 29 -1.57 -7.12 4.31
CA LEU A 29 -0.86 -6.00 3.68
C LEU A 29 -0.09 -5.17 4.71
N VAL A 30 -0.71 -4.88 5.86
CA VAL A 30 -0.07 -4.16 6.97
C VAL A 30 1.10 -4.96 7.55
N ALA A 31 0.91 -6.26 7.79
CA ALA A 31 1.97 -7.13 8.27
C ALA A 31 3.13 -7.19 7.28
N ARG A 32 2.84 -7.27 5.97
CA ARG A 32 3.87 -7.23 4.94
C ARG A 32 4.62 -5.91 4.94
N ALA A 33 3.92 -4.78 4.96
CA ALA A 33 4.55 -3.45 5.01
C ALA A 33 5.47 -3.29 6.22
N ALA A 34 5.06 -3.80 7.38
CA ALA A 34 5.90 -3.83 8.58
C ALA A 34 7.11 -4.77 8.44
N GLU A 35 6.93 -5.96 7.84
CA GLU A 35 8.01 -6.94 7.63
C GLU A 35 9.13 -6.39 6.74
N ILE A 36 8.77 -5.65 5.69
CA ILE A 36 9.74 -5.12 4.72
C ILE A 36 10.11 -3.64 4.97
N GLU A 37 9.68 -3.07 6.10
CA GLU A 37 9.89 -1.67 6.48
C GLU A 37 9.60 -0.69 5.32
N TYR A 38 8.43 -0.87 4.69
CA TYR A 38 8.05 -0.13 3.49
C TYR A 38 6.69 0.54 3.64
N PRO A 39 6.45 1.68 2.97
CA PRO A 39 5.15 2.37 3.04
C PRO A 39 4.00 1.45 2.60
N ILE A 40 2.91 1.48 3.36
CA ILE A 40 1.73 0.64 3.10
C ILE A 40 1.11 0.99 1.74
N GLU A 41 1.17 2.25 1.34
CA GLU A 41 0.69 2.75 0.05
C GLU A 41 1.40 2.06 -1.11
N ALA A 42 2.72 1.92 -1.01
CA ALA A 42 3.54 1.25 -2.02
C ALA A 42 3.31 -0.27 -2.02
N VAL A 43 3.09 -0.87 -0.86
CA VAL A 43 2.75 -2.30 -0.75
C VAL A 43 1.39 -2.60 -1.37
N ILE A 44 0.41 -1.73 -1.15
CA ILE A 44 -0.91 -1.81 -1.78
C ILE A 44 -0.76 -1.71 -3.30
N GLU A 45 -0.03 -0.70 -3.79
CA GLU A 45 0.18 -0.52 -5.22
C GLU A 45 0.86 -1.72 -5.89
N MET A 46 1.90 -2.28 -5.25
CA MET A 46 2.58 -3.50 -5.72
C MET A 46 1.68 -4.74 -5.70
N ALA A 47 0.64 -4.78 -4.85
CA ALA A 47 -0.27 -5.91 -4.80
C ALA A 47 -1.30 -5.92 -5.96
N PHE A 48 -1.49 -4.78 -6.62
CA PHE A 48 -2.47 -4.60 -7.70
C PHE A 48 -1.86 -4.37 -9.09
N THR A 49 -0.53 -4.34 -9.21
CA THR A 49 0.23 -4.14 -10.47
C THR A 49 1.06 -5.37 -10.83
#